data_AF-A0AAJ6D122-F1
#
_entry.id   AF-A0AAJ6D122-F1
#
_cell.length_a   1.000
_cell.length_b   1.000
_cell.length_c   1.000
_cell.angle_alpha   90.00
_cell.angle_beta   90.00
_cell.angle_gamma   90.00
#
_symmetry.space_group_name_H-M   'P 1'
#
loop_
_entity.id
_entity.type
_entity.pdbx_description
1 polymer ?
#
loop_
_entity_poly.entity_id
_entity_poly.type
_entity_poly.pdbx_seq_one_letter_code
_entity_poly.pdbx_strand_id
1 'polypeptide(L)'
;MVDRRSRRSQRLIKEAFYRLIVQKPLFRLTVAEITQEADLERGTFYGHYHDVFDLYDQELAAHVDTLLALFKRHYLTAFDKHDFVPLFSSIINYLTTN
;
A
#
# COMPACT_ATOMS: atom_id res chain seq x y z
N MET A 1 -9.05 12.08 -19.02
CA MET A 1 -8.47 10.80 -19.52
C MET A 1 -7.06 10.53 -18.96
N VAL A 2 -6.22 11.54 -18.71
CA VAL A 2 -4.87 11.40 -18.13
C VAL A 2 -4.83 10.66 -16.77
N ASP A 3 -5.83 10.89 -15.92
CA ASP A 3 -5.91 10.31 -14.56
C ASP A 3 -6.10 8.77 -14.54
N ARG A 4 -6.86 8.21 -15.50
CA ARG A 4 -7.11 6.75 -15.53
C ARG A 4 -5.85 5.95 -15.86
N ARG A 5 -5.02 6.44 -16.79
CA ARG A 5 -3.78 5.77 -17.18
C ARG A 5 -2.76 5.83 -16.05
N SER A 6 -2.66 6.99 -15.39
CA SER A 6 -1.82 7.19 -14.21
C SER A 6 -2.19 6.23 -13.08
N ARG A 7 -3.48 6.18 -12.67
CA ARG A 7 -3.95 5.23 -11.64
C ARG A 7 -3.71 3.78 -12.00
N ARG A 8 -3.87 3.41 -13.28
CA ARG A 8 -3.62 2.04 -13.74
C ARG A 8 -2.14 1.68 -13.57
N SER A 9 -1.21 2.52 -14.02
CA SER A 9 0.22 2.23 -13.89
C SER A 9 0.66 2.26 -12.43
N GLN A 10 0.12 3.16 -11.60
CA GLN A 10 0.40 3.17 -10.17
C GLN A 10 -0.01 1.84 -9.50
N ARG A 11 -1.20 1.32 -9.81
CA ARG A 11 -1.66 0.02 -9.32
C ARG A 11 -0.74 -1.13 -9.73
N LEU A 12 -0.35 -1.17 -11.01
CA LEU A 12 0.55 -2.23 -11.51
C LEU A 12 1.92 -2.20 -10.83
N ILE A 13 2.47 -1.00 -10.58
CA ILE A 13 3.73 -0.84 -9.84
C ILE A 13 3.59 -1.39 -8.41
N LYS A 14 2.50 -1.05 -7.69
CA LYS A 14 2.24 -1.56 -6.34
C LYS A 14 2.14 -3.08 -6.31
N GLU A 15 1.36 -3.66 -7.22
CA GLU A 15 1.20 -5.11 -7.32
C GLU A 15 2.53 -5.84 -7.58
N ALA A 16 3.35 -5.31 -8.48
CA ALA A 16 4.70 -5.84 -8.74
C ALA A 16 5.61 -5.72 -7.52
N PHE A 17 5.60 -4.56 -6.86
CA PHE A 17 6.36 -4.31 -5.64
C PHE A 17 6.00 -5.30 -4.52
N TYR A 18 4.71 -5.50 -4.25
CA TYR A 18 4.26 -6.46 -3.23
C TYR A 18 4.70 -7.90 -3.53
N ARG A 19 4.63 -8.32 -4.80
CA ARG A 19 5.13 -9.64 -5.21
C ARG A 19 6.63 -9.79 -4.94
N LEU A 20 7.41 -8.75 -5.19
CA LEU A 20 8.87 -8.81 -5.08
C LEU A 20 9.39 -8.64 -3.65
N ILE A 21 8.78 -7.77 -2.84
CA ILE A 21 9.25 -7.48 -1.47
C ILE A 21 9.06 -8.66 -0.52
N VAL A 22 8.09 -9.55 -0.79
CA VAL A 22 7.91 -10.81 -0.05
C VAL A 22 9.03 -11.81 -0.36
N GLN A 23 9.67 -11.71 -1.53
CA GLN A 23 10.69 -12.66 -1.98
C GLN A 23 12.12 -12.24 -1.59
N LYS A 24 12.36 -10.94 -1.40
CA LYS A 24 13.70 -10.42 -1.09
C LYS A 24 13.63 -9.08 -0.35
N PRO A 25 14.66 -8.74 0.44
CA PRO A 25 14.65 -7.51 1.22
C PRO A 25 14.67 -6.25 0.35
N LEU A 26 14.05 -5.18 0.83
CA LEU A 26 13.86 -3.89 0.14
C LEU A 26 15.16 -3.33 -0.48
N PHE A 27 16.28 -3.37 0.25
CA PHE A 27 17.56 -2.83 -0.21
C PHE A 27 18.18 -3.57 -1.41
N ARG A 28 17.67 -4.77 -1.75
CA ARG A 28 18.05 -5.52 -2.95
C ARG A 28 17.07 -5.36 -4.10
N LEU A 29 15.95 -4.69 -3.88
CA LEU A 29 14.93 -4.47 -4.88
C LEU A 29 15.31 -3.26 -5.75
N THR A 30 15.17 -3.39 -7.06
CA THR A 30 15.51 -2.32 -8.00
C THR A 30 14.29 -1.85 -8.78
N VAL A 31 14.32 -0.59 -9.23
CA VAL A 31 13.29 -0.03 -10.12
C VAL A 31 13.14 -0.89 -11.38
N ALA A 32 14.24 -1.39 -11.93
CA ALA A 32 14.24 -2.21 -13.15
C ALA A 32 13.41 -3.49 -12.96
N GLU A 33 13.61 -4.20 -11.85
CA GLU A 33 12.87 -5.42 -11.54
C GLU A 33 11.37 -5.15 -11.33
N ILE A 34 11.03 -4.08 -10.61
CA ILE A 34 9.63 -3.68 -10.43
C ILE A 34 8.97 -3.35 -11.78
N THR A 35 9.66 -2.58 -12.63
CA THR A 35 9.12 -2.18 -13.94
C THR A 35 9.00 -3.37 -14.90
N GLN A 36 9.93 -4.33 -14.82
CA GLN A 36 9.88 -5.56 -15.59
C GLN A 36 8.71 -6.45 -15.15
N GLU A 37 8.53 -6.62 -13.83
CA GLU A 37 7.42 -7.39 -13.24
C GLU A 37 6.05 -6.75 -13.50
N ALA A 38 6.00 -5.41 -13.62
CA ALA A 38 4.78 -4.65 -13.90
C ALA A 38 4.45 -4.53 -15.40
N ASP A 39 5.35 -4.96 -16.30
CA ASP A 39 5.30 -4.71 -17.75
C ASP A 39 5.13 -3.21 -18.09
N LEU A 40 6.04 -2.38 -17.54
CA LEU A 40 6.04 -0.92 -17.69
C LEU A 40 7.44 -0.39 -18.00
N GLU A 41 7.50 0.79 -18.62
CA GLU A 41 8.75 1.52 -18.81
C GLU A 41 9.21 2.18 -17.50
N ARG A 42 10.53 2.31 -17.29
CA ARG A 42 11.11 3.00 -16.13
C ARG A 42 10.62 4.44 -15.99
N GLY A 43 10.42 5.15 -17.11
CA GLY A 43 9.84 6.50 -17.10
C GLY A 43 8.44 6.55 -16.49
N THR A 44 7.66 5.46 -16.61
CA THR A 44 6.35 5.34 -15.97
C THR A 44 6.49 5.21 -14.46
N PHE A 45 7.49 4.46 -13.95
CA PHE A 45 7.77 4.38 -12.52
C PHE A 45 8.13 5.75 -11.94
N TYR A 46 9.06 6.44 -12.60
CA TYR A 46 9.51 7.77 -12.14
C TYR A 46 8.45 8.87 -12.26
N GLY A 47 7.35 8.61 -12.96
CA GLY A 47 6.16 9.48 -12.93
C GLY A 47 5.37 9.41 -11.62
N HIS A 48 5.62 8.38 -10.79
CA HIS A 48 4.91 8.15 -9.52
C HIS A 48 5.82 8.18 -8.30
N TYR A 49 7.05 7.67 -8.43
CA TYR A 49 7.96 7.46 -7.31
C TYR A 49 9.39 7.87 -7.68
N HIS A 50 10.13 8.43 -6.72
CA HIS A 50 11.52 8.81 -6.90
C HIS A 50 12.45 7.59 -7.01
N ASP A 51 12.27 6.63 -6.11
CA ASP A 51 13.01 5.38 -6.05
C ASP A 51 12.18 4.29 -5.34
N VAL A 52 12.82 3.16 -5.03
CA VAL A 52 12.17 2.02 -4.38
C VAL A 52 11.82 2.30 -2.91
N PHE A 53 12.58 3.17 -2.23
CA PHE A 53 12.31 3.55 -0.85
C PHE A 53 11.15 4.53 -0.76
N ASP A 54 11.07 5.50 -1.67
CA ASP A 54 9.91 6.39 -1.78
C ASP A 54 8.62 5.61 -2.04
N LEU A 55 8.65 4.61 -2.93
CA LEU A 55 7.52 3.70 -3.09
C LEU A 55 7.15 2.99 -1.78
N TYR A 56 8.12 2.44 -1.05
CA TYR A 56 7.86 1.79 0.23
C TYR A 56 7.25 2.72 1.26
N ASP A 57 7.80 3.93 1.41
CA ASP A 57 7.35 4.93 2.37
C ASP A 57 5.93 5.40 2.06
N GLN A 58 5.61 5.61 0.78
CA GLN A 58 4.25 5.97 0.35
C GLN A 58 3.25 4.83 0.61
N GLU A 59 3.62 3.58 0.34
CA GLU A 59 2.74 2.44 0.68
C GLU A 59 2.55 2.32 2.20
N LEU A 60 3.63 2.42 2.98
CA LEU A 60 3.56 2.34 4.44
C LEU A 60 2.67 3.45 5.01
N ALA A 61 2.83 4.69 4.54
CA ALA A 61 1.99 5.81 4.95
C ALA A 61 0.51 5.55 4.64
N ALA A 62 0.20 5.06 3.44
CA ALA A 62 -1.18 4.73 3.05
C ALA A 62 -1.80 3.62 3.93
N HIS A 63 -1.01 2.62 4.33
CA HIS A 63 -1.45 1.58 5.25
C HIS A 63 -1.71 2.13 6.66
N VAL A 64 -0.80 2.95 7.19
CA VAL A 64 -0.95 3.60 8.49
C VAL A 64 -2.17 4.50 8.52
N ASP A 65 -2.38 5.32 7.49
CA ASP A 65 -3.54 6.20 7.38
C ASP A 65 -4.86 5.40 7.39
N THR A 66 -4.89 4.27 6.69
CA THR A 66 -6.05 3.38 6.68
C THR A 66 -6.32 2.81 8.07
N LEU A 67 -5.29 2.31 8.76
CA LEU A 67 -5.40 1.79 10.11
C LEU A 67 -5.87 2.86 11.11
N LEU A 68 -5.34 4.08 11.02
CA LEU A 68 -5.75 5.20 11.85
C LEU A 68 -7.21 5.61 11.57
N ALA A 69 -7.66 5.56 10.32
CA ALA A 69 -9.04 5.83 9.97
C ALA A 69 -10.00 4.77 10.54
N LEU A 70 -9.64 3.48 10.45
CA LEU A 70 -10.40 2.40 11.07
C LEU A 70 -10.45 2.56 12.60
N PHE A 71 -9.31 2.88 13.21
CA PHE A 71 -9.23 3.14 14.63
C PHE A 71 -10.14 4.29 15.03
N LYS A 72 -10.01 5.48 14.41
CA LYS A 72 -10.84 6.65 14.69
C LYS A 72 -12.34 6.35 14.54
N ARG A 73 -12.70 5.60 13.50
CA ARG A 73 -14.10 5.24 13.21
C ARG A 73 -14.73 4.38 14.29
N HIS A 74 -13.99 3.44 14.85
CA HIS A 74 -14.53 2.44 15.77
C HIS A 74 -14.18 2.69 17.24
N TYR A 75 -13.11 3.43 17.54
CA TYR A 75 -12.62 3.63 18.91
C TYR A 75 -13.60 4.38 19.80
N LEU A 76 -14.20 5.49 19.34
CA LEU A 76 -15.13 6.26 20.16
C LEU A 76 -16.35 5.43 20.56
N THR A 77 -16.96 4.73 19.59
CA THR A 77 -18.10 3.84 19.86
C THR A 77 -17.71 2.65 20.75
N ALA A 78 -16.52 2.08 20.54
CA ALA A 78 -16.02 0.97 21.34
C ALA A 78 -15.76 1.38 22.80
N PHE A 79 -15.20 2.57 23.00
CA PHE A 79 -14.92 3.12 24.31
C PHE A 79 -16.21 3.39 25.09
N ASP A 80 -17.18 4.06 24.48
CA ASP A 80 -18.47 4.36 25.13
C ASP A 80 -19.24 3.10 25.51
N LYS A 81 -19.24 2.09 24.63
CA LYS A 81 -19.98 0.83 24.81
C LYS A 81 -19.19 -0.25 25.56
N HIS A 82 -17.93 0.00 25.89
CA HIS A 82 -16.98 -1.01 26.39
C HIS A 82 -16.92 -2.27 25.49
N ASP A 83 -17.19 -2.11 24.20
CA ASP A 83 -17.23 -3.18 23.20
C ASP A 83 -16.24 -2.90 22.08
N PHE A 84 -15.07 -3.52 22.17
CA PHE A 84 -13.98 -3.37 21.21
C PHE A 84 -14.04 -4.39 20.07
N VAL A 85 -15.01 -5.31 20.07
CA VAL A 85 -15.10 -6.35 19.02
C VAL A 85 -15.16 -5.72 17.62
N PRO A 86 -15.97 -4.68 17.33
CA PRO A 86 -16.01 -4.08 15.99
C PRO A 86 -14.69 -3.46 15.54
N LEU A 87 -13.94 -2.88 16.47
CA LEU A 87 -12.61 -2.32 16.21
C LEU A 87 -11.61 -3.44 15.87
N PHE A 88 -11.50 -4.46 16.73
CA PHE A 88 -10.59 -5.58 16.48
C PHE A 88 -10.96 -6.34 15.22
N SER A 89 -12.25 -6.60 14.97
CA SER A 89 -12.71 -7.24 13.72
C SER A 89 -12.33 -6.42 12.49
N SER A 90 -12.44 -5.09 12.55
CA SER A 90 -12.06 -4.22 11.42
C SER A 90 -10.56 -4.23 11.15
N ILE A 91 -9.73 -4.18 12.20
CA ILE A 91 -8.27 -4.24 12.09
C ILE A 91 -7.83 -5.61 11.58
N ILE A 92 -8.32 -6.69 12.19
CA ILE A 92 -7.99 -8.07 11.77
C ILE A 92 -8.38 -8.27 10.31
N ASN A 93 -9.60 -7.91 9.92
CA ASN A 93 -10.05 -8.04 8.54
C ASN A 93 -9.14 -7.28 7.56
N TYR A 94 -8.73 -6.06 7.92
CA TYR A 94 -7.79 -5.30 7.09
C TYR A 94 -6.44 -6.01 6.91
N LEU A 95 -5.87 -6.57 7.99
CA LEU A 95 -4.59 -7.25 8.00
C LEU A 95 -4.61 -8.65 7.33
N THR A 96 -5.78 -9.30 7.25
CA THR A 96 -5.90 -10.63 6.65
C THR A 96 -6.35 -10.61 5.18
N THR A 97 -6.90 -9.49 4.71
CA THR A 97 -7.50 -9.39 3.36
C THR A 97 -6.66 -8.55 2.38
N ASN A 98 -5.67 -7.80 2.88
CA ASN A 98 -4.66 -7.12 2.07
C ASN A 98 -3.29 -7.76 2.31
#